data_AF-A0A182F7N8-F1
#
_entry.id   AF-A0A182F7N8-F1
#
_cell.length_a   1.000
_cell.length_b   1.000
_cell.length_c   1.000
_cell.angle_alpha   90.00
_cell.angle_beta   90.00
_cell.angle_gamma   90.00
#
_symmetry.space_group_name_H-M   'P 1'
#
loop_
_entity.id
_entity.type
_entity.pdbx_description
1 polymer ?
#
loop_
_entity_poly.entity_id
_entity_poly.type
_entity_poly.pdbx_seq_one_letter_code
_entity_poly.pdbx_strand_id
1 'polypeptide(L)'
;MPLERRYQGALKQSVLSGQDLNLGFPKELQPEMHSLSSHCVALLRDDTISLRESRQLYSTLLVRALIANLESYQDDLIPINPSTLLEFEKLMTGAQTFLSKCTVFESSQEDKDELNMFLDNGYHPAEIIRCRVCNVSFANHHTFKDHLQRKHGIFFNAGPKISCIPSPKVPLMPAPPPEQVSFLERNCIPKTAENLSKSTKKFLRKDPNSIASVHMAMSDLIRNDSNSLNQLLQLRNSLFAHFPRVVCYQFGSRSIGTASVTSDIDVFIDLEGTFYGREGKQDVISPQQAVEVVKSILEQTSLWSIEAVSPKARVPLLKVTHLDTGTKCDLSFTDGLGCCNTKFVEYLFSLQPTSRALVCYLKQWNIDSCLTSYTIVLMVVFFYQCRGLLPSMEFLQRYPDCTKNIDCWNAGFATPPLSELEMEECKEPVSVLSRRFFYFYSTEAEGFSWETDIVCPYLGRLGITKKMFADPNLTNMPREMVRYQHYIAKQRLETDRMKLFAYDRPFVVQDPIDLSHNVAKGVPPVKAAKFLRNFYLSAIFPSTV
;
A
#
# COMPACT_ATOMS: atom_id res chain seq x y z
N MET A 1 -39.85 27.84 -7.29
CA MET A 1 -40.92 26.84 -7.50
C MET A 1 -41.60 26.82 -8.88
N PRO A 2 -41.68 27.89 -9.71
CA PRO A 2 -42.23 27.75 -11.08
C PRO A 2 -41.24 27.23 -12.15
N LEU A 3 -39.94 27.49 -12.01
CA LEU A 3 -38.91 27.05 -12.97
C LEU A 3 -38.57 25.55 -12.89
N GLU A 4 -38.63 24.96 -11.69
CA GLU A 4 -38.30 23.54 -11.47
C GLU A 4 -39.29 22.59 -12.16
N ARG A 5 -40.59 22.92 -12.19
CA ARG A 5 -41.58 22.05 -12.84
C ARG A 5 -41.48 22.09 -14.37
N ARG A 6 -41.06 23.21 -14.96
CA ARG A 6 -40.81 23.31 -16.41
C ARG A 6 -39.58 22.51 -16.85
N TYR A 7 -38.52 22.47 -16.04
CA TYR A 7 -37.32 21.66 -16.31
C TYR A 7 -37.55 20.17 -16.06
N GLN A 8 -38.33 19.80 -15.03
CA GLN A 8 -38.74 18.41 -14.80
C GLN A 8 -39.60 17.85 -15.94
N GLY A 9 -40.45 18.66 -16.56
CA GLY A 9 -41.25 18.25 -17.72
C GLY A 9 -40.40 17.96 -18.96
N ALA A 10 -39.44 18.84 -19.28
CA ALA A 10 -38.59 18.70 -20.47
C ALA A 10 -37.59 17.53 -20.38
N LEU A 11 -36.98 17.30 -19.20
CA LEU A 11 -36.04 16.19 -19.00
C LEU A 11 -36.75 14.82 -19.00
N LYS A 12 -37.96 14.73 -18.43
CA LYS A 12 -38.72 13.48 -18.41
C LYS A 12 -39.22 13.09 -19.80
N GLN A 13 -39.52 14.08 -20.65
CA GLN A 13 -40.00 13.86 -22.02
C GLN A 13 -38.86 13.43 -22.98
N SER A 14 -37.63 13.91 -22.77
CA SER A 14 -36.43 13.52 -23.52
C SER A 14 -35.94 12.10 -23.17
N VAL A 15 -36.06 11.68 -21.90
CA VAL A 15 -35.60 10.36 -21.44
C VAL A 15 -36.61 9.24 -21.76
N LEU A 16 -37.90 9.56 -21.86
CA LEU A 16 -38.97 8.59 -22.18
C LEU A 16 -39.20 8.37 -23.68
N SER A 17 -38.74 9.28 -24.55
CA SER A 17 -38.95 9.18 -26.01
C SER A 17 -37.92 8.33 -26.75
N GLY A 18 -36.84 7.89 -26.07
CA GLY A 18 -35.84 6.98 -26.63
C GLY A 18 -35.09 7.53 -27.85
N GLN A 19 -35.04 8.85 -28.06
CA GLN A 19 -34.23 9.43 -29.13
C GLN A 19 -32.78 9.61 -28.64
N ASP A 20 -31.86 8.92 -29.29
CA ASP A 20 -30.43 9.03 -29.07
C ASP A 20 -29.96 10.49 -29.24
N LEU A 21 -29.25 10.99 -28.21
CA LEU A 21 -28.52 12.26 -28.27
C LEU A 21 -27.37 12.12 -29.26
N ASN A 22 -27.65 12.34 -30.55
CA ASN A 22 -26.62 12.36 -31.58
C ASN A 22 -25.86 13.70 -31.53
N LEU A 23 -24.87 13.75 -30.65
CA LEU A 23 -24.03 14.92 -30.35
C LEU A 23 -22.92 15.16 -31.38
N GLY A 24 -22.96 14.50 -32.55
CA GLY A 24 -22.05 14.78 -33.66
C GLY A 24 -20.59 14.38 -33.43
N PHE A 25 -20.34 13.30 -32.68
CA PHE A 25 -19.00 12.79 -32.42
C PHE A 25 -18.43 12.00 -33.61
N PRO A 26 -17.08 11.96 -33.78
CA PRO A 26 -16.41 11.10 -34.76
C PRO A 26 -16.85 9.64 -34.63
N LYS A 27 -17.03 8.93 -35.76
CA LYS A 27 -17.59 7.58 -35.79
C LYS A 27 -16.81 6.56 -34.95
N GLU A 28 -15.52 6.77 -34.72
CA GLU A 28 -14.69 5.87 -33.93
C GLU A 28 -15.02 5.88 -32.42
N LEU A 29 -15.58 6.99 -31.90
CA LEU A 29 -15.81 7.20 -30.46
C LEU A 29 -17.27 7.01 -30.01
N GLN A 30 -18.17 6.75 -30.97
CA GLN A 30 -19.59 6.54 -30.69
C GLN A 30 -19.90 5.32 -29.79
N PRO A 31 -19.19 4.18 -29.86
CA PRO A 31 -19.49 3.01 -29.02
C PRO A 31 -19.20 3.23 -27.53
N GLU A 32 -18.10 3.91 -27.23
CA GLU A 32 -17.65 4.19 -25.85
C GLU A 32 -18.55 5.24 -25.20
N MET A 33 -18.95 6.27 -25.96
CA MET A 33 -19.88 7.28 -25.49
C MET A 33 -21.32 6.77 -25.31
N HIS A 34 -21.77 5.82 -26.14
CA HIS A 34 -23.06 5.15 -25.93
C HIS A 34 -23.07 4.27 -24.67
N SER A 35 -21.96 3.58 -24.37
CA SER A 35 -21.79 2.79 -23.15
C SER A 35 -21.81 3.68 -21.88
N LEU A 36 -21.14 4.84 -21.95
CA LEU A 36 -21.09 5.85 -20.88
C LEU A 36 -22.44 6.55 -20.66
N SER A 37 -23.14 6.90 -21.75
CA SER A 37 -24.50 7.47 -21.72
C SER A 37 -25.50 6.50 -21.06
N SER A 38 -25.43 5.22 -21.43
CA SER A 38 -26.28 4.17 -20.86
C SER A 38 -26.04 3.96 -19.36
N HIS A 39 -24.78 4.06 -18.91
CA HIS A 39 -24.41 4.00 -17.49
C HIS A 39 -24.88 5.23 -16.69
N CYS A 40 -24.80 6.43 -17.27
CA CYS A 40 -25.30 7.64 -16.62
C CYS A 40 -26.83 7.61 -16.48
N VAL A 41 -27.54 7.09 -17.48
CA VAL A 41 -29.00 6.89 -17.43
C VAL A 41 -29.39 5.83 -16.39
N ALA A 42 -28.58 4.79 -16.20
CA ALA A 42 -28.80 3.79 -15.15
C ALA A 42 -28.59 4.36 -13.74
N LEU A 43 -27.59 5.23 -13.55
CA LEU A 43 -27.31 5.93 -12.28
C LEU A 43 -28.34 7.01 -11.94
N LEU A 44 -28.93 7.67 -12.95
CA LEU A 44 -29.99 8.66 -12.76
C LEU A 44 -31.37 8.04 -12.45
N ARG A 45 -31.51 6.71 -12.57
CA ARG A 45 -32.72 5.97 -12.18
C ARG A 45 -32.64 5.40 -10.76
N ASP A 46 -31.50 5.57 -10.10
CA ASP A 46 -31.31 5.17 -8.71
C ASP A 46 -31.70 6.33 -7.79
N ASP A 47 -32.86 6.21 -7.13
CA ASP A 47 -33.43 7.24 -6.25
C ASP A 47 -32.60 7.48 -4.98
N THR A 48 -31.46 6.78 -4.80
CA THR A 48 -30.57 6.91 -3.65
C THR A 48 -29.42 7.92 -3.83
N ILE A 49 -29.16 8.39 -5.06
CA ILE A 49 -28.06 9.32 -5.37
C ILE A 49 -28.60 10.75 -5.44
N SER A 50 -27.98 11.69 -4.71
CA SER A 50 -28.44 13.07 -4.68
C SER A 50 -28.18 13.80 -6.01
N LEU A 51 -29.05 14.77 -6.34
CA LEU A 51 -28.92 15.61 -7.55
C LEU A 51 -27.63 16.44 -7.59
N ARG A 52 -26.93 16.55 -6.46
CA ARG A 52 -25.66 17.29 -6.30
C ARG A 52 -24.46 16.43 -6.69
N GLU A 53 -24.47 15.15 -6.33
CA GLU A 53 -23.44 14.16 -6.70
C GLU A 53 -23.48 13.87 -8.20
N SER A 54 -24.67 13.79 -8.81
CA SER A 54 -24.83 13.62 -10.26
C SER A 54 -24.35 14.83 -11.07
N ARG A 55 -24.53 16.06 -10.58
CA ARG A 55 -23.97 17.27 -11.21
C ARG A 55 -22.45 17.34 -11.13
N GLN A 56 -21.88 16.96 -9.98
CA GLN A 56 -20.44 16.98 -9.75
C GLN A 56 -19.71 15.87 -10.53
N LEU A 57 -20.35 14.72 -10.68
CA LEU A 57 -19.87 13.64 -11.53
C LEU A 57 -19.89 14.06 -13.01
N TYR A 58 -20.98 14.68 -13.47
CA TYR A 58 -21.09 15.16 -14.86
C TYR A 58 -20.04 16.23 -15.18
N SER A 59 -19.83 17.21 -14.30
CA SER A 59 -18.80 18.24 -14.50
C SER A 59 -17.38 17.68 -14.48
N THR A 60 -17.09 16.71 -13.60
CA THR A 60 -15.78 16.05 -13.53
C THR A 60 -15.50 15.21 -14.78
N LEU A 61 -16.51 14.51 -15.31
CA LEU A 61 -16.42 13.77 -16.56
C LEU A 61 -16.21 14.69 -17.76
N LEU A 62 -16.89 15.84 -17.80
CA LEU A 62 -16.72 16.85 -18.84
C LEU A 62 -15.30 17.41 -18.85
N VAL A 63 -14.76 17.73 -17.66
CA VAL A 63 -13.39 18.26 -17.49
C VAL A 63 -12.35 17.22 -17.90
N ARG A 64 -12.54 15.94 -17.55
CA ARG A 64 -11.61 14.87 -17.97
C ARG A 64 -11.67 14.58 -19.47
N ALA A 65 -12.85 14.61 -20.08
CA ALA A 65 -12.99 14.50 -21.52
C ALA A 65 -12.35 15.70 -22.24
N LEU A 66 -12.40 16.89 -21.64
CA LEU A 66 -11.71 18.08 -22.12
C LEU A 66 -10.18 17.95 -22.01
N ILE A 67 -9.65 17.48 -20.87
CA ILE A 67 -8.21 17.27 -20.68
C ILE A 67 -7.68 16.22 -21.66
N ALA A 68 -8.37 15.09 -21.81
CA ALA A 68 -7.98 14.06 -22.77
C ALA A 68 -8.04 14.54 -24.24
N ASN A 69 -9.00 15.43 -24.57
CA ASN A 69 -9.04 16.10 -25.87
C ASN A 69 -7.95 17.15 -26.04
N LEU A 70 -7.43 17.75 -24.98
CA LEU A 70 -6.36 18.76 -25.07
C LEU A 70 -4.97 18.11 -25.11
N GLU A 71 -4.78 17.00 -24.38
CA GLU A 71 -3.52 16.24 -24.33
C GLU A 71 -3.26 15.40 -25.61
N SER A 72 -4.29 15.13 -26.40
CA SER A 72 -4.19 14.36 -27.65
C SER A 72 -3.94 15.20 -28.91
N TYR A 73 -3.83 16.53 -28.79
CA TYR A 73 -3.67 17.42 -29.94
C TYR A 73 -2.24 17.97 -30.01
N GLN A 74 -1.53 17.63 -31.09
CA GLN A 74 -0.30 18.30 -31.49
C GLN A 74 -0.59 19.42 -32.49
N ASP A 75 0.18 20.49 -32.34
CA ASP A 75 0.25 21.73 -33.12
C ASP A 75 -0.21 21.60 -34.57
N ASP A 76 -1.43 22.08 -34.86
CA ASP A 76 -1.76 22.93 -36.00
C ASP A 76 -3.19 23.48 -35.83
N LEU A 77 -3.38 24.77 -36.12
CA LEU A 77 -4.62 25.52 -35.90
C LEU A 77 -5.80 24.91 -36.66
N ILE A 78 -6.71 24.22 -35.95
CA ILE A 78 -8.00 23.78 -36.49
C ILE A 78 -9.10 24.74 -36.03
N PRO A 79 -10.01 25.18 -36.93
CA PRO A 79 -11.13 26.03 -36.53
C PRO A 79 -12.06 25.28 -35.56
N ILE A 80 -12.13 25.78 -34.33
CA ILE A 80 -13.08 25.29 -33.31
C ILE A 80 -14.50 25.50 -33.82
N ASN A 81 -15.34 24.47 -33.74
CA ASN A 81 -16.75 24.57 -34.11
C ASN A 81 -17.41 25.71 -33.30
N PRO A 82 -18.11 26.67 -33.94
CA PRO A 82 -18.73 27.81 -33.27
C PRO A 82 -19.63 27.45 -32.09
N SER A 83 -20.27 26.27 -32.12
CA SER A 83 -21.11 25.78 -31.01
C SER A 83 -20.29 25.42 -29.77
N THR A 84 -19.10 24.83 -29.96
CA THR A 84 -18.15 24.52 -28.88
C THR A 84 -17.53 25.80 -28.32
N LEU A 85 -17.20 26.75 -29.20
CA LEU A 85 -16.71 28.07 -28.80
C LEU A 85 -17.76 28.82 -27.96
N LEU A 86 -19.04 28.76 -28.35
CA LEU A 86 -20.14 29.39 -27.62
C LEU A 86 -20.35 28.78 -26.22
N GLU A 87 -20.21 27.46 -26.06
CA GLU A 87 -20.27 26.83 -24.73
C GLU A 87 -19.05 27.19 -23.87
N PHE A 88 -17.87 27.31 -24.48
CA PHE A 88 -16.69 27.83 -23.80
C PHE A 88 -16.85 29.28 -23.35
N GLU A 89 -17.41 30.14 -24.20
CA GLU A 89 -17.70 31.53 -23.87
C GLU A 89 -18.70 31.65 -22.72
N LYS A 90 -19.74 30.80 -22.68
CA LYS A 90 -20.68 30.73 -21.55
C LYS A 90 -19.98 30.30 -20.26
N LEU A 91 -19.09 29.31 -20.33
CA LEU A 91 -18.32 28.84 -19.18
C LEU A 91 -17.37 29.93 -18.66
N MET A 92 -16.65 30.61 -19.56
CA MET A 92 -15.75 31.71 -19.26
C MET A 92 -16.50 32.92 -18.67
N THR A 93 -17.67 33.25 -19.22
CA THR A 93 -18.54 34.31 -18.69
C THR A 93 -19.07 33.93 -17.30
N GLY A 94 -19.40 32.66 -17.08
CA GLY A 94 -19.77 32.13 -15.76
C GLY A 94 -18.64 32.23 -14.74
N ALA A 95 -17.42 31.88 -15.15
CA ALA A 95 -16.21 31.98 -14.32
C ALA A 95 -15.87 33.44 -14.01
N GLN A 96 -15.94 34.34 -14.98
CA GLN A 96 -15.73 35.78 -14.79
C GLN A 96 -16.80 36.39 -13.89
N THR A 97 -18.06 35.98 -14.03
CA THR A 97 -19.16 36.41 -13.15
C THR A 97 -18.95 35.92 -11.72
N PHE A 98 -18.45 34.69 -11.55
CA PHE A 98 -18.09 34.15 -10.24
C PHE A 98 -16.92 34.93 -9.62
N LEU A 99 -15.83 35.13 -10.37
CA LEU A 99 -14.66 35.87 -9.92
C LEU A 99 -14.97 37.35 -9.62
N SER A 100 -15.88 37.98 -10.36
CA SER A 100 -16.32 39.37 -10.10
C SER A 100 -17.13 39.53 -8.81
N LYS A 101 -17.66 38.42 -8.27
CA LYS A 101 -18.39 38.35 -7.00
C LYS A 101 -17.51 37.85 -5.85
N CYS A 102 -16.29 37.41 -6.16
CA CYS A 102 -15.29 37.00 -5.18
C CYS A 102 -14.35 38.16 -4.90
N THR A 103 -14.10 38.47 -3.63
CA THR A 103 -13.03 39.38 -3.26
C THR A 103 -11.72 38.60 -3.33
N VAL A 104 -10.94 38.82 -4.37
CA VAL A 104 -9.59 38.22 -4.50
C VAL A 104 -8.66 38.95 -3.54
N PHE A 105 -8.17 38.24 -2.53
CA PHE A 105 -7.09 38.73 -1.69
C PHE A 105 -5.76 38.43 -2.39
N GLU A 106 -4.83 39.39 -2.40
CA GLU A 106 -3.46 39.11 -2.79
C GLU A 106 -2.90 38.09 -1.80
N SER A 107 -2.58 36.89 -2.31
CA SER A 107 -1.88 35.85 -1.55
C SER A 107 -0.60 36.45 -0.98
N SER A 108 -0.40 36.30 0.32
CA SER A 108 0.84 36.74 0.97
C SER A 108 2.04 35.98 0.38
N GLN A 109 3.26 36.51 0.56
CA GLN A 109 4.45 35.78 0.17
C GLN A 109 4.54 34.44 0.92
N GLU A 110 4.03 34.37 2.16
CA GLU A 110 3.90 33.14 2.94
C GLU A 110 2.93 32.12 2.32
N ASP A 111 1.80 32.55 1.76
CA ASP A 111 0.85 31.64 1.08
C ASP A 111 1.43 31.08 -0.24
N LYS A 112 2.24 31.89 -0.93
CA LYS A 112 2.97 31.46 -2.14
C LYS A 112 4.14 30.53 -1.80
N ASP A 113 4.84 30.83 -0.71
CA ASP A 113 5.94 30.01 -0.21
C ASP A 113 5.41 28.70 0.37
N GLU A 114 4.23 28.66 1.03
CA GLU A 114 3.56 27.42 1.43
C GLU A 114 3.08 26.61 0.22
N LEU A 115 2.50 27.25 -0.80
CA LEU A 115 2.08 26.55 -2.01
C LEU A 115 3.28 25.98 -2.79
N ASN A 116 4.38 26.74 -2.90
CA ASN A 116 5.64 26.27 -3.46
C ASN A 116 6.30 25.21 -2.57
N MET A 117 6.18 25.31 -1.24
CA MET A 117 6.61 24.29 -0.29
C MET A 117 5.82 22.98 -0.46
N PHE A 118 4.51 23.06 -0.75
CA PHE A 118 3.66 21.91 -1.07
C PHE A 118 3.97 21.29 -2.43
N LEU A 119 4.44 22.10 -3.39
CA LEU A 119 4.78 21.67 -4.75
C LEU A 119 6.24 21.15 -4.86
N ASP A 120 7.17 21.68 -4.06
CA ASP A 120 8.62 21.40 -4.17
C ASP A 120 9.19 20.49 -3.04
N ASN A 121 8.50 20.25 -1.92
CA ASN A 121 9.11 19.50 -0.79
C ASN A 121 8.99 17.97 -0.87
N GLY A 122 9.74 17.39 -1.81
CA GLY A 122 10.68 16.33 -1.42
C GLY A 122 11.81 16.93 -0.55
N TYR A 123 11.57 17.14 0.76
CA TYR A 123 12.54 17.80 1.63
C TYR A 123 13.72 16.86 2.00
N HIS A 124 14.92 17.18 1.52
CA HIS A 124 16.21 16.68 2.04
C HIS A 124 16.77 17.70 3.05
N PRO A 125 16.85 17.39 4.36
CA PRO A 125 17.56 18.24 5.30
C PRO A 125 19.08 18.02 5.16
N ALA A 126 19.84 19.11 5.27
CA ALA A 126 21.30 19.20 5.16
C ALA A 126 22.06 17.96 5.71
N GLU A 127 22.97 17.43 4.89
CA GLU A 127 23.72 16.18 5.14
C GLU A 127 24.61 16.25 6.38
N ILE A 128 24.03 15.95 7.54
CA ILE A 128 24.79 15.56 8.73
C ILE A 128 25.23 14.11 8.53
N ILE A 129 26.54 13.91 8.32
CA ILE A 129 27.08 12.58 8.08
C ILE A 129 27.24 11.89 9.44
N ARG A 130 26.41 10.87 9.70
CA ARG A 130 26.47 10.11 10.95
C ARG A 130 27.26 8.82 10.78
N CYS A 131 28.09 8.52 11.77
CA CYS A 131 28.75 7.23 11.86
C CYS A 131 27.74 6.12 12.10
N ARG A 132 27.64 5.21 11.11
CA ARG A 132 26.73 4.07 11.13
C ARG A 132 27.08 2.99 12.17
N VAL A 133 28.21 3.13 12.88
CA VAL A 133 28.65 2.20 13.94
C VAL A 133 28.36 2.75 15.33
N CYS A 134 28.65 4.03 15.60
CA CYS A 134 28.49 4.63 16.93
C CYS A 134 27.65 5.91 16.99
N ASN A 135 27.00 6.28 15.88
CA ASN A 135 26.03 7.36 15.76
C ASN A 135 26.57 8.79 16.05
N VAL A 136 27.89 9.00 16.07
CA VAL A 136 28.50 10.33 16.17
C VAL A 136 28.29 11.09 14.86
N SER A 137 27.92 12.37 14.95
CA SER A 137 27.62 13.24 13.81
C SER A 137 28.84 14.06 13.38
N PHE A 138 29.03 14.20 12.07
CA PHE A 138 30.13 14.94 11.47
C PHE A 138 29.61 15.96 10.47
N ALA A 139 30.25 17.13 10.45
CA ALA A 139 29.89 18.23 9.54
C ALA A 139 30.48 18.08 8.14
N ASN A 140 31.48 17.20 7.94
CA ASN A 140 32.07 16.95 6.63
C ASN A 140 32.70 15.56 6.51
N HIS A 141 32.87 15.10 5.26
CA HIS A 141 33.38 13.77 4.94
C HIS A 141 34.83 13.51 5.39
N HIS A 142 35.66 14.55 5.51
CA HIS A 142 37.08 14.38 5.88
C HIS A 142 37.21 13.97 7.35
N THR A 143 36.53 14.70 8.25
CA THR A 143 36.48 14.36 9.68
C THR A 143 35.78 13.03 9.95
N PHE A 144 34.77 12.70 9.14
CA PHE A 144 34.08 11.40 9.21
C PHE A 144 34.98 10.22 8.82
N LYS A 145 35.79 10.34 7.75
CA LYS A 145 36.73 9.29 7.32
C LYS A 145 37.82 9.04 8.38
N ASP A 146 38.37 10.10 8.96
CA ASP A 146 39.34 10.02 10.06
C ASP A 146 38.75 9.31 11.30
N HIS A 147 37.48 9.59 11.62
CA HIS A 147 36.76 8.92 12.70
C HIS A 147 36.58 7.42 12.43
N LEU A 148 36.14 7.04 11.24
CA LEU A 148 35.94 5.64 10.86
C LEU A 148 37.26 4.84 10.89
N GLN A 149 38.38 5.46 10.51
CA GLN A 149 39.70 4.83 10.60
C GLN A 149 40.16 4.66 12.05
N ARG A 150 40.14 5.74 12.86
CA ARG A 150 40.70 5.72 14.21
C ARG A 150 39.82 5.02 15.25
N LYS A 151 38.48 5.03 15.09
CA LYS A 151 37.53 4.47 16.09
C LYS A 151 36.88 3.16 15.67
N HIS A 152 36.80 2.88 14.37
CA HIS A 152 36.13 1.67 13.85
C HIS A 152 37.06 0.78 13.01
N GLY A 153 38.31 1.19 12.76
CA GLY A 153 39.26 0.41 11.95
C GLY A 153 38.82 0.23 10.49
N ILE A 154 37.94 1.11 9.98
CA ILE A 154 37.41 1.05 8.62
C ILE A 154 38.29 1.90 7.71
N PHE A 155 39.09 1.24 6.87
CA PHE A 155 39.99 1.90 5.92
C PHE A 155 39.35 1.98 4.54
N PHE A 156 39.34 3.18 3.97
CA PHE A 156 38.89 3.44 2.61
C PHE A 156 40.10 3.24 1.69
N ASN A 157 40.06 2.15 0.91
CA ASN A 157 41.09 1.64 -0.01
C ASN A 157 42.11 0.65 0.59
N ALA A 158 41.67 -0.60 0.84
CA ALA A 158 42.48 -1.81 0.68
C ALA A 158 41.58 -3.06 0.70
N GLY A 159 41.78 -4.00 -0.23
CA GLY A 159 41.10 -5.30 -0.25
C GLY A 159 41.41 -6.16 0.99
N PRO A 160 40.58 -7.17 1.31
CA PRO A 160 40.59 -7.78 2.64
C PRO A 160 41.74 -8.79 2.81
N LYS A 161 42.45 -8.70 3.93
CA LYS A 161 43.14 -9.84 4.54
C LYS A 161 42.38 -10.27 5.78
N ILE A 162 42.02 -11.55 5.79
CA ILE A 162 41.28 -12.26 6.85
C ILE A 162 42.25 -12.59 7.99
N SER A 163 41.83 -12.36 9.25
CA SER A 163 42.31 -13.18 10.37
C SER A 163 41.32 -13.20 11.55
N CYS A 164 41.08 -14.44 11.98
CA CYS A 164 40.28 -15.01 13.06
C CYS A 164 40.23 -14.28 14.41
N ILE A 165 39.08 -14.33 15.11
CA ILE A 165 38.96 -14.19 16.58
C ILE A 165 37.84 -15.15 17.09
N PRO A 166 37.98 -15.81 18.27
CA PRO A 166 37.26 -17.04 18.62
C PRO A 166 35.95 -16.85 19.42
N SER A 167 35.16 -17.92 19.47
CA SER A 167 33.83 -18.03 20.08
C SER A 167 33.81 -17.93 21.62
N PRO A 168 32.80 -17.27 22.23
CA PRO A 168 32.46 -17.47 23.64
C PRO A 168 31.28 -18.46 23.82
N LYS A 169 31.40 -19.33 24.83
CA LYS A 169 30.40 -20.30 25.29
C LYS A 169 29.16 -19.61 25.87
N VAL A 170 27.97 -20.12 25.54
CA VAL A 170 26.66 -19.66 26.03
C VAL A 170 26.23 -20.47 27.26
N PRO A 171 25.67 -19.87 28.34
CA PRO A 171 25.11 -20.61 29.47
C PRO A 171 23.74 -21.22 29.13
N LEU A 172 23.48 -22.45 29.59
CA LEU A 172 22.19 -23.12 29.45
C LEU A 172 21.06 -22.39 30.23
N MET A 173 19.94 -22.16 29.57
CA MET A 173 18.66 -21.75 30.18
C MET A 173 17.71 -22.96 30.36
N PRO A 174 16.74 -22.90 31.30
CA PRO A 174 15.96 -24.05 31.72
C PRO A 174 14.85 -24.44 30.74
N ALA A 175 14.44 -25.71 30.81
CA ALA A 175 13.57 -26.42 29.87
C ALA A 175 12.14 -25.83 29.72
N PRO A 176 11.51 -25.94 28.54
CA PRO A 176 10.19 -25.37 28.26
C PRO A 176 9.01 -26.29 28.70
N PRO A 177 7.83 -25.72 29.03
CA PRO A 177 6.58 -26.46 29.25
C PRO A 177 5.71 -26.54 27.96
N PRO A 178 4.54 -27.18 28.03
CA PRO A 178 4.17 -28.42 27.31
C PRO A 178 4.02 -28.28 25.78
N GLU A 179 4.47 -29.32 25.06
CA GLU A 179 4.40 -29.60 23.60
C GLU A 179 3.92 -28.45 22.69
N GLN A 180 4.79 -27.47 22.47
CA GLN A 180 4.67 -26.57 21.32
C GLN A 180 5.03 -27.38 20.05
N VAL A 181 4.05 -27.60 19.17
CA VAL A 181 4.31 -28.15 17.83
C VAL A 181 5.27 -27.19 17.13
N SER A 182 6.50 -27.65 16.89
CA SER A 182 7.50 -26.92 16.11
C SER A 182 7.11 -26.94 14.63
N PHE A 183 7.05 -25.77 14.01
CA PHE A 183 6.84 -25.55 12.58
C PHE A 183 8.16 -25.42 11.80
N LEU A 184 9.26 -25.89 12.40
CA LEU A 184 10.57 -25.95 11.76
C LEU A 184 10.82 -27.26 11.01
N GLU A 185 9.99 -28.28 11.23
CA GLU A 185 10.15 -29.59 10.61
C GLU A 185 9.18 -29.82 9.46
N ARG A 186 9.50 -30.78 8.58
CA ARG A 186 8.58 -31.22 7.52
C ARG A 186 7.37 -31.92 8.11
N ASN A 187 6.24 -31.86 7.40
CA ASN A 187 4.93 -32.34 7.82
C ASN A 187 4.40 -31.68 9.11
N CYS A 188 4.84 -30.46 9.42
CA CYS A 188 4.40 -29.72 10.61
C CYS A 188 3.01 -29.09 10.45
N ILE A 189 2.52 -28.89 9.21
CA ILE A 189 1.18 -28.36 8.97
C ILE A 189 0.22 -29.55 8.83
N PRO A 190 -0.84 -29.63 9.66
CA PRO A 190 -1.75 -30.77 9.60
C PRO A 190 -2.42 -30.86 8.22
N LYS A 191 -2.59 -32.08 7.72
CA LYS A 191 -3.30 -32.31 6.45
C LYS A 191 -4.80 -32.24 6.68
N THR A 192 -5.53 -31.69 5.72
CA THR A 192 -6.99 -31.66 5.73
C THR A 192 -7.57 -32.24 4.45
N ALA A 193 -8.65 -33.00 4.58
CA ALA A 193 -9.43 -33.54 3.47
C ALA A 193 -10.63 -32.65 3.11
N GLU A 194 -10.77 -31.47 3.72
CA GLU A 194 -11.86 -30.54 3.44
C GLU A 194 -11.90 -30.18 1.95
N ASN A 195 -13.11 -30.15 1.39
CA ASN A 195 -13.34 -29.71 0.02
C ASN A 195 -13.59 -28.20 -0.02
N LEU A 196 -13.40 -27.58 -1.19
CA LEU A 196 -13.78 -26.19 -1.40
C LEU A 196 -15.24 -25.96 -1.00
N SER A 197 -15.49 -24.85 -0.29
CA SER A 197 -16.82 -24.43 0.11
C SER A 197 -17.70 -24.15 -1.13
N LYS A 198 -19.03 -24.14 -0.94
CA LYS A 198 -19.96 -23.79 -2.03
C LYS A 198 -19.69 -22.38 -2.57
N SER A 199 -19.35 -21.42 -1.71
CA SER A 199 -19.03 -20.05 -2.10
C SER A 199 -17.74 -19.97 -2.90
N THR A 200 -16.67 -20.66 -2.48
CA THR A 200 -15.41 -20.70 -3.23
C THR A 200 -15.57 -21.39 -4.59
N LYS A 201 -16.31 -22.51 -4.66
CA LYS A 201 -16.63 -23.16 -5.95
C LYS A 201 -17.45 -22.26 -6.88
N LYS A 202 -18.38 -21.47 -6.33
CA LYS A 202 -19.15 -20.49 -7.12
C LYS A 202 -18.24 -19.36 -7.63
N PHE A 203 -17.31 -18.90 -6.80
CA PHE A 203 -16.32 -17.89 -7.17
C PHE A 203 -15.40 -18.39 -8.29
N LEU A 204 -14.81 -19.58 -8.17
CA LEU A 204 -13.85 -20.14 -9.12
C LEU A 204 -14.43 -20.45 -10.52
N ARG A 205 -15.76 -20.50 -10.66
CA ARG A 205 -16.43 -20.65 -11.98
C ARG A 205 -16.53 -19.34 -12.76
N LYS A 206 -16.32 -18.20 -12.11
CA LYS A 206 -16.34 -16.90 -12.77
C LYS A 206 -15.02 -16.68 -13.49
N ASP A 207 -15.05 -15.92 -14.60
CA ASP A 207 -13.82 -15.53 -15.31
C ASP A 207 -12.90 -14.68 -14.41
N PRO A 208 -11.67 -15.13 -14.13
CA PRO A 208 -10.73 -14.38 -13.31
C PRO A 208 -10.37 -12.99 -13.86
N ASN A 209 -10.32 -12.84 -15.19
CA ASN A 209 -9.96 -11.56 -15.81
C ASN A 209 -11.07 -10.52 -15.57
N SER A 210 -12.32 -10.89 -15.82
CA SER A 210 -13.49 -10.06 -15.53
C SER A 210 -13.55 -9.63 -14.06
N ILE A 211 -13.33 -10.56 -13.12
CA ILE A 211 -13.29 -10.23 -11.68
C ILE A 211 -12.19 -9.21 -11.37
N ALA A 212 -10.98 -9.44 -11.88
CA ALA A 212 -9.85 -8.54 -11.65
C ALA A 212 -10.12 -7.15 -12.22
N SER A 213 -10.58 -7.06 -13.47
CA SER A 213 -10.88 -5.79 -14.14
C SER A 213 -11.96 -4.99 -13.41
N VAL A 214 -13.05 -5.65 -12.96
CA VAL A 214 -14.12 -4.99 -12.19
C VAL A 214 -13.58 -4.44 -10.88
N HIS A 215 -12.80 -5.24 -10.14
CA HIS A 215 -12.25 -4.80 -8.86
C HIS A 215 -11.19 -3.70 -9.04
N MET A 216 -10.36 -3.77 -10.09
CA MET A 216 -9.40 -2.72 -10.43
C MET A 216 -10.11 -1.41 -10.74
N ALA A 217 -11.12 -1.41 -11.61
CA ALA A 217 -11.89 -0.21 -11.94
C ALA A 217 -12.53 0.41 -10.69
N MET A 218 -13.14 -0.39 -9.81
CA MET A 218 -13.66 0.07 -8.52
C MET A 218 -12.56 0.68 -7.66
N SER A 219 -11.41 0.02 -7.54
CA SER A 219 -10.31 0.52 -6.72
C SER A 219 -9.67 1.79 -7.28
N ASP A 220 -9.69 2.00 -8.61
CA ASP A 220 -9.24 3.24 -9.24
C ASP A 220 -10.21 4.39 -8.99
N LEU A 221 -11.51 4.13 -8.94
CA LEU A 221 -12.50 5.13 -8.51
C LEU A 221 -12.26 5.53 -7.05
N ILE A 222 -12.06 4.55 -6.16
CA ILE A 222 -11.81 4.79 -4.72
C ILE A 222 -10.50 5.55 -4.50
N ARG A 223 -9.43 5.20 -5.20
CA ARG A 223 -8.13 5.85 -5.09
C ARG A 223 -8.19 7.33 -5.47
N ASN A 224 -9.06 7.67 -6.43
CA ASN A 224 -9.27 9.03 -6.92
C ASN A 224 -10.44 9.76 -6.23
N ASP A 225 -11.05 9.15 -5.20
CA ASP A 225 -12.15 9.74 -4.46
C ASP A 225 -11.64 10.84 -3.51
N SER A 226 -12.21 12.04 -3.61
CA SER A 226 -11.84 13.18 -2.76
C SER A 226 -12.26 12.98 -1.30
N ASN A 227 -13.15 12.03 -0.99
CA ASN A 227 -13.53 11.72 0.38
C ASN A 227 -12.30 11.40 1.23
N SER A 228 -11.40 10.53 0.77
CA SER A 228 -10.25 10.13 1.59
C SER A 228 -9.39 11.34 1.97
N LEU A 229 -9.15 12.26 1.02
CA LEU A 229 -8.47 13.52 1.29
C LEU A 229 -9.23 14.40 2.30
N ASN A 230 -10.56 14.53 2.15
CA ASN A 230 -11.39 15.29 3.07
C ASN A 230 -11.35 14.73 4.50
N GLN A 231 -11.44 13.40 4.66
CA GLN A 231 -11.32 12.75 5.97
C GLN A 231 -9.93 12.96 6.59
N LEU A 232 -8.86 12.89 5.78
CA LEU A 232 -7.50 13.19 6.25
C LEU A 232 -7.36 14.65 6.74
N LEU A 233 -7.92 15.61 6.01
CA LEU A 233 -7.93 17.02 6.40
C LEU A 233 -8.73 17.25 7.68
N GLN A 234 -9.89 16.60 7.82
CA GLN A 234 -10.70 16.67 9.04
C GLN A 234 -9.98 16.05 10.24
N LEU A 235 -9.31 14.90 10.08
CA LEU A 235 -8.46 14.31 11.13
C LEU A 235 -7.35 15.29 11.53
N ARG A 236 -6.65 15.87 10.56
CA ARG A 236 -5.58 16.85 10.82
C ARG A 236 -6.13 18.05 11.60
N ASN A 237 -7.25 18.61 11.16
CA ASN A 237 -7.87 19.78 11.78
C ASN A 237 -8.34 19.50 13.22
N SER A 238 -8.91 18.32 13.48
CA SER A 238 -9.30 17.90 14.83
C SER A 238 -8.10 17.82 15.79
N LEU A 239 -6.91 17.53 15.28
CA LEU A 239 -5.70 17.34 16.08
C LEU A 239 -4.82 18.60 16.16
N PHE A 240 -4.97 19.53 15.21
CA PHE A 240 -4.07 20.67 15.04
C PHE A 240 -3.96 21.58 16.27
N ALA A 241 -5.08 21.81 16.98
CA ALA A 241 -5.09 22.64 18.19
C ALA A 241 -4.24 22.06 19.33
N HIS A 242 -4.08 20.73 19.37
CA HIS A 242 -3.28 20.03 20.38
C HIS A 242 -1.86 19.72 19.87
N PHE A 243 -1.72 19.46 18.57
CA PHE A 243 -0.48 19.08 17.91
C PHE A 243 -0.27 19.93 16.65
N PRO A 244 0.31 21.14 16.76
CA PRO A 244 0.46 22.05 15.61
C PRO A 244 1.33 21.51 14.45
N ARG A 245 2.18 20.51 14.73
CA ARG A 245 3.02 19.83 13.74
C ARG A 245 2.41 18.54 13.19
N VAL A 246 1.12 18.28 13.46
CA VAL A 246 0.47 17.03 13.04
C VAL A 246 0.44 16.88 11.53
N VAL A 247 0.85 15.71 11.06
CA VAL A 247 0.72 15.30 9.66
C VAL A 247 0.03 13.95 9.59
N CYS A 248 -0.98 13.86 8.71
CA CYS A 248 -1.73 12.63 8.46
C CYS A 248 -1.27 12.04 7.12
N TYR A 249 -0.61 10.88 7.15
CA TYR A 249 -0.13 10.19 5.95
C TYR A 249 -1.05 9.01 5.62
N GLN A 250 -1.74 9.07 4.48
CA GLN A 250 -2.49 7.92 3.99
C GLN A 250 -1.53 6.83 3.50
N PHE A 251 -1.85 5.57 3.79
CA PHE A 251 -1.17 4.43 3.22
C PHE A 251 -2.15 3.28 2.97
N GLY A 252 -1.63 2.11 2.58
CA GLY A 252 -2.43 0.89 2.52
C GLY A 252 -3.28 0.74 1.26
N SER A 253 -4.41 0.04 1.39
CA SER A 253 -5.10 -0.57 0.24
C SER A 253 -5.72 0.43 -0.74
N ARG A 254 -6.12 1.61 -0.26
CA ARG A 254 -6.66 2.70 -1.06
C ARG A 254 -5.59 3.36 -1.92
N SER A 255 -4.41 3.59 -1.36
CA SER A 255 -3.27 4.19 -2.08
C SER A 255 -2.74 3.26 -3.17
N ILE A 256 -2.51 1.97 -2.86
CA ILE A 256 -2.00 0.99 -3.84
C ILE A 256 -3.05 0.55 -4.88
N GLY A 257 -4.28 1.08 -4.84
CA GLY A 257 -5.34 0.76 -5.79
C GLY A 257 -5.81 -0.69 -5.71
N THR A 258 -6.05 -1.22 -4.51
CA THR A 258 -6.65 -2.56 -4.33
C THR A 258 -7.88 -2.54 -3.41
N ALA A 259 -8.30 -1.37 -2.94
CA ALA A 259 -9.45 -1.19 -2.05
C ALA A 259 -10.79 -1.60 -2.68
N SER A 260 -11.73 -2.00 -1.82
CA SER A 260 -13.17 -2.05 -2.07
C SER A 260 -13.86 -0.85 -1.42
N VAL A 261 -15.12 -0.59 -1.76
CA VAL A 261 -15.90 0.51 -1.16
C VAL A 261 -16.00 0.42 0.37
N THR A 262 -15.91 -0.79 0.91
CA THR A 262 -15.92 -1.08 2.35
C THR A 262 -14.53 -1.07 2.99
N SER A 263 -13.46 -0.81 2.23
CA SER A 263 -12.10 -0.82 2.77
C SER A 263 -11.85 0.41 3.63
N ASP A 264 -11.19 0.21 4.76
CA ASP A 264 -10.81 1.28 5.69
C ASP A 264 -9.79 2.25 5.03
N ILE A 265 -9.67 3.46 5.57
CA ILE A 265 -8.56 4.38 5.27
C ILE A 265 -7.46 4.15 6.31
N ASP A 266 -6.32 3.63 5.88
CA ASP A 266 -5.16 3.46 6.76
C ASP A 266 -4.39 4.80 6.84
N VAL A 267 -4.20 5.33 8.05
CA VAL A 267 -3.56 6.64 8.27
C VAL A 267 -2.45 6.50 9.32
N PHE A 268 -1.25 6.98 8.99
CA PHE A 268 -0.20 7.21 9.97
C PHE A 268 -0.31 8.66 10.45
N ILE A 269 -0.55 8.82 11.75
CA ILE A 269 -0.68 10.13 12.40
C ILE A 269 0.68 10.47 13.02
N ASP A 270 1.39 11.38 12.37
CA ASP A 270 2.65 11.90 12.89
C ASP A 270 2.39 13.15 13.74
N LEU A 271 2.37 12.97 15.06
CA LEU A 271 2.08 14.05 16.01
C LEU A 271 3.29 14.98 16.24
N GLU A 272 4.52 14.43 16.19
CA GLU A 272 5.73 15.10 16.68
C GLU A 272 6.97 14.80 15.81
N GLY A 273 6.77 14.66 14.49
CA GLY A 273 7.84 14.43 13.50
C GLY A 273 8.50 13.05 13.58
N THR A 274 7.78 12.06 14.08
CA THR A 274 8.12 10.65 14.32
C THR A 274 8.11 9.74 13.10
N PHE A 275 7.91 10.28 11.89
CA PHE A 275 7.96 9.49 10.65
C PHE A 275 9.19 8.57 10.55
N TYR A 276 10.38 9.07 10.94
CA TYR A 276 11.65 8.34 10.89
C TYR A 276 11.96 7.50 12.13
N GLY A 277 10.99 7.34 13.03
CA GLY A 277 11.17 6.67 14.31
C GLY A 277 11.40 7.62 15.47
N ARG A 278 11.68 7.02 16.64
CA ARG A 278 11.82 7.73 17.93
C ARG A 278 13.21 7.63 18.54
N GLU A 279 14.14 6.91 17.93
CA GLU A 279 15.50 6.79 18.45
C GLU A 279 16.16 8.18 18.58
N GLY A 280 16.59 8.51 19.81
CA GLY A 280 17.20 9.81 20.12
C GLY A 280 16.23 10.95 20.44
N LYS A 281 14.92 10.69 20.54
CA LYS A 281 13.92 11.69 20.99
C LYS A 281 13.46 11.37 22.41
N GLN A 282 13.78 12.24 23.38
CA GLN A 282 13.50 12.00 24.80
C GLN A 282 12.13 12.50 25.27
N ASP A 283 11.53 13.47 24.57
CA ASP A 283 10.30 14.15 25.00
C ASP A 283 9.09 13.87 24.09
N VAL A 284 9.11 12.77 23.33
CA VAL A 284 8.03 12.38 22.43
C VAL A 284 7.12 11.36 23.08
N ILE A 285 5.81 11.55 22.96
CA ILE A 285 4.84 10.63 23.54
C ILE A 285 4.97 9.21 22.93
N SER A 286 4.78 8.19 23.76
CA SER A 286 4.83 6.81 23.27
C SER A 286 3.66 6.53 22.30
N PRO A 287 3.78 5.57 21.36
CA PRO A 287 2.66 5.17 20.51
C PRO A 287 1.38 4.81 21.29
N GLN A 288 1.52 4.20 22.47
CA GLN A 288 0.39 3.85 23.32
C GLN A 288 -0.26 5.08 23.95
N GLN A 289 0.55 6.04 24.39
CA GLN A 289 0.04 7.32 24.90
C GLN A 289 -0.62 8.14 23.79
N ALA A 290 -0.04 8.15 22.58
CA ALA A 290 -0.61 8.81 21.41
C ALA A 290 -2.01 8.29 21.08
N VAL A 291 -2.21 6.96 21.13
CA VAL A 291 -3.54 6.34 20.94
C VAL A 291 -4.56 6.89 21.94
N GLU A 292 -4.23 6.94 23.24
CA GLU A 292 -5.16 7.42 24.26
C GLU A 292 -5.44 8.92 24.15
N VAL A 293 -4.41 9.74 23.89
CA VAL A 293 -4.57 11.19 23.72
C VAL A 293 -5.41 11.52 22.49
N VAL A 294 -5.11 10.91 21.34
CA VAL A 294 -5.87 11.13 20.11
C VAL A 294 -7.30 10.64 20.25
N LYS A 295 -7.52 9.49 20.90
CA LYS A 295 -8.85 9.01 21.24
C LYS A 295 -9.64 10.07 22.03
N SER A 296 -9.08 10.58 23.13
CA SER A 296 -9.76 11.58 23.95
C SER A 296 -10.07 12.88 23.21
N ILE A 297 -9.20 13.30 22.28
CA ILE A 297 -9.47 14.47 21.42
C ILE A 297 -10.63 14.17 20.46
N LEU A 298 -10.59 13.03 19.76
CA LEU A 298 -11.61 12.68 18.78
C LEU A 298 -12.99 12.46 19.43
N GLU A 299 -13.05 11.92 20.65
CA GLU A 299 -14.29 11.77 21.45
C GLU A 299 -14.98 13.11 21.77
N GLN A 300 -14.24 14.22 21.76
CA GLN A 300 -14.80 15.56 21.99
C GLN A 300 -15.31 16.22 20.69
N THR A 301 -15.07 15.59 19.54
CA THR A 301 -15.55 16.09 18.25
C THR A 301 -16.91 15.48 17.89
N SER A 302 -17.71 16.18 17.08
CA SER A 302 -18.95 15.62 16.51
C SER A 302 -18.73 14.90 15.18
N LEU A 303 -17.48 14.63 14.79
CA LEU A 303 -17.11 14.09 13.47
C LEU A 303 -16.74 12.60 13.50
N TRP A 304 -16.28 12.10 14.65
CA TRP A 304 -15.66 10.78 14.76
C TRP A 304 -16.29 9.94 15.86
N SER A 305 -16.50 8.65 15.58
CA SER A 305 -16.85 7.64 16.56
C SER A 305 -15.67 6.70 16.77
N ILE A 306 -15.40 6.28 18.01
CA ILE A 306 -14.36 5.31 18.32
C ILE A 306 -14.93 3.89 18.22
N GLU A 307 -14.36 3.06 17.34
CA GLU A 307 -14.81 1.67 17.11
C GLU A 307 -14.03 0.68 17.99
N ALA A 308 -12.70 0.81 18.01
CA ALA A 308 -11.83 -0.11 18.72
C ALA A 308 -10.49 0.53 19.03
N VAL A 309 -9.89 0.08 20.13
CA VAL A 309 -8.55 0.50 20.57
C VAL A 309 -7.70 -0.74 20.76
N SER A 310 -6.53 -0.77 20.14
CA SER A 310 -5.56 -1.88 20.27
C SER A 310 -4.20 -1.38 20.74
N PRO A 311 -4.09 -0.85 21.98
CA PRO A 311 -2.87 -0.18 22.43
C PRO A 311 -1.73 -1.16 22.73
N LYS A 312 -2.04 -2.44 22.98
CA LYS A 312 -1.06 -3.50 23.29
C LYS A 312 -0.58 -4.26 22.04
N ALA A 313 -1.04 -3.89 20.84
CA ALA A 313 -0.54 -4.47 19.60
C ALA A 313 0.90 -4.00 19.30
N ARG A 314 1.64 -4.77 18.49
CA ARG A 314 3.00 -4.38 18.04
C ARG A 314 3.01 -2.99 17.38
N VAL A 315 1.93 -2.68 16.66
CA VAL A 315 1.63 -1.35 16.12
C VAL A 315 0.34 -0.91 16.81
N PRO A 316 0.39 -0.01 17.80
CA PRO A 316 -0.81 0.51 18.43
C PRO A 316 -1.73 1.17 17.40
N LEU A 317 -2.99 0.77 17.44
CA LEU A 317 -3.99 1.14 16.45
C LEU A 317 -5.24 1.70 17.13
N LEU A 318 -5.77 2.79 16.58
CA LEU A 318 -7.06 3.37 16.95
C LEU A 318 -7.98 3.30 15.73
N LYS A 319 -9.08 2.53 15.83
CA LYS A 319 -10.08 2.44 14.77
C LYS A 319 -11.19 3.44 15.02
N VAL A 320 -11.46 4.30 14.04
CA VAL A 320 -12.51 5.33 14.12
C VAL A 320 -13.41 5.28 12.89
N THR A 321 -14.64 5.74 13.04
CA THR A 321 -15.60 5.91 11.94
C THR A 321 -15.95 7.38 11.79
N HIS A 322 -15.83 7.92 10.58
CA HIS A 322 -16.30 9.26 10.25
C HIS A 322 -17.83 9.27 10.20
N LEU A 323 -18.48 10.04 11.07
CA LEU A 323 -19.92 9.97 11.32
C LEU A 323 -20.77 10.37 10.11
N ASP A 324 -20.36 11.37 9.34
CA ASP A 324 -21.16 11.85 8.20
C ASP A 324 -21.15 10.87 7.01
N THR A 325 -20.02 10.16 6.81
CA THR A 325 -19.82 9.30 5.62
C THR A 325 -19.89 7.81 5.93
N GLY A 326 -19.83 7.42 7.21
CA GLY A 326 -19.63 6.02 7.63
C GLY A 326 -18.25 5.44 7.31
N THR A 327 -17.30 6.25 6.81
CA THR A 327 -15.97 5.80 6.42
C THR A 327 -15.13 5.43 7.63
N LYS A 328 -14.59 4.22 7.63
CA LYS A 328 -13.71 3.72 8.69
C LYS A 328 -12.27 4.12 8.43
N CYS A 329 -11.54 4.47 9.49
CA CYS A 329 -10.13 4.80 9.46
C CYS A 329 -9.36 4.01 10.52
N ASP A 330 -8.26 3.40 10.10
CA ASP A 330 -7.31 2.69 10.94
C ASP A 330 -6.11 3.62 11.20
N LEU A 331 -6.07 4.24 12.39
CA LEU A 331 -5.05 5.21 12.77
C LEU A 331 -3.88 4.52 13.46
N SER A 332 -2.68 4.68 12.90
CA SER A 332 -1.42 4.17 13.45
C SER A 332 -0.53 5.32 13.90
N PHE A 333 0.28 5.05 14.92
CA PHE A 333 1.11 6.07 15.58
C PHE A 333 2.57 5.63 15.72
N THR A 334 3.00 4.55 15.05
CA THR A 334 4.35 4.01 15.29
C THR A 334 5.38 4.74 14.45
N ASP A 335 5.35 4.59 13.14
CA ASP A 335 6.37 5.13 12.24
C ASP A 335 5.85 5.20 10.80
N GLY A 336 6.69 5.69 9.89
CA GLY A 336 6.38 5.78 8.46
C GLY A 336 6.61 4.49 7.65
N LEU A 337 6.83 3.31 8.27
CA LEU A 337 7.11 2.07 7.53
C LEU A 337 5.91 1.66 6.67
N GLY A 338 4.67 1.80 7.18
CA GLY A 338 3.45 1.51 6.42
C GLY A 338 3.36 2.33 5.13
N CYS A 339 3.74 3.61 5.19
CA CYS A 339 3.82 4.50 4.03
C CYS A 339 4.91 4.05 3.05
N CYS A 340 6.08 3.63 3.53
CA CYS A 340 7.17 3.19 2.66
C CYS A 340 6.87 1.84 1.99
N ASN A 341 6.27 0.89 2.72
CA ASN A 341 5.77 -0.36 2.16
C ASN A 341 4.71 -0.13 1.08
N THR A 342 3.82 0.84 1.29
CA THR A 342 2.80 1.25 0.31
C THR A 342 3.46 1.77 -0.97
N LYS A 343 4.42 2.69 -0.86
CA LYS A 343 5.18 3.20 -2.01
C LYS A 343 5.95 2.11 -2.76
N PHE A 344 6.55 1.17 -2.03
CA PHE A 344 7.24 0.04 -2.65
C PHE A 344 6.27 -0.81 -3.48
N VAL A 345 5.10 -1.14 -2.93
CA VAL A 345 4.07 -1.90 -3.65
C VAL A 345 3.50 -1.11 -4.84
N GLU A 346 3.27 0.20 -4.71
CA GLU A 346 2.83 1.06 -5.82
C GLU A 346 3.80 1.01 -7.00
N TYR A 347 5.10 1.11 -6.70
CA TYR A 347 6.14 0.98 -7.71
C TYR A 347 6.15 -0.40 -8.36
N LEU A 348 6.06 -1.48 -7.59
CA LEU A 348 6.00 -2.83 -8.18
C LEU A 348 4.75 -3.04 -9.05
N PHE A 349 3.61 -2.48 -8.65
CA PHE A 349 2.37 -2.54 -9.43
C PHE A 349 2.41 -1.68 -10.69
N SER A 350 3.16 -0.56 -10.69
CA SER A 350 3.37 0.23 -11.90
C SER A 350 4.28 -0.47 -12.90
N LEU A 351 5.27 -1.24 -12.43
CA LEU A 351 6.08 -2.11 -13.29
C LEU A 351 5.27 -3.26 -13.87
N GLN A 352 4.43 -3.92 -13.07
CA GLN A 352 3.68 -5.10 -13.48
C GLN A 352 2.20 -4.95 -13.15
N PRO A 353 1.39 -4.29 -14.00
CA PRO A 353 -0.05 -4.10 -13.75
C PRO A 353 -0.82 -5.42 -13.55
N THR A 354 -0.37 -6.51 -14.18
CA THR A 354 -0.95 -7.85 -13.99
C THR A 354 -0.76 -8.39 -12.57
N SER A 355 0.24 -7.93 -11.82
CA SER A 355 0.43 -8.30 -10.41
C SER A 355 -0.65 -7.65 -9.53
N ARG A 356 -0.98 -6.38 -9.78
CA ARG A 356 -2.12 -5.68 -9.17
C ARG A 356 -3.43 -6.39 -9.52
N ALA A 357 -3.63 -6.73 -10.78
CA ALA A 357 -4.82 -7.46 -11.24
C ALA A 357 -4.98 -8.81 -10.52
N LEU A 358 -3.88 -9.55 -10.36
CA LEU A 358 -3.87 -10.82 -9.62
C LEU A 358 -4.20 -10.62 -8.13
N VAL A 359 -3.66 -9.58 -7.48
CA VAL A 359 -4.03 -9.25 -6.09
C VAL A 359 -5.53 -8.95 -5.98
N CYS A 360 -6.08 -8.15 -6.88
CA CYS A 360 -7.51 -7.82 -6.92
C CYS A 360 -8.37 -9.09 -7.04
N TYR A 361 -7.99 -10.06 -7.87
CA TYR A 361 -8.65 -11.36 -7.95
C TYR A 361 -8.52 -12.17 -6.65
N LEU A 362 -7.31 -12.29 -6.10
CA LEU A 362 -7.04 -13.12 -4.93
C LEU A 362 -7.69 -12.58 -3.64
N LYS A 363 -7.85 -11.26 -3.52
CA LYS A 363 -8.64 -10.65 -2.42
C LYS A 363 -10.08 -11.15 -2.42
N GLN A 364 -10.68 -11.33 -3.60
CA GLN A 364 -12.04 -11.87 -3.74
C GLN A 364 -12.09 -13.40 -3.52
N TRP A 365 -11.01 -14.11 -3.85
CA TRP A 365 -10.86 -15.55 -3.56
C TRP A 365 -10.76 -15.84 -2.06
N ASN A 366 -10.16 -14.93 -1.28
CA ASN A 366 -9.96 -15.03 0.16
C ASN A 366 -11.26 -14.79 0.98
N ILE A 367 -12.33 -15.50 0.64
CA ILE A 367 -13.69 -15.32 1.19
C ILE A 367 -13.71 -15.47 2.71
N ASP A 368 -12.96 -16.45 3.25
CA ASP A 368 -12.88 -16.69 4.70
C ASP A 368 -12.04 -15.62 5.45
N SER A 369 -11.47 -14.64 4.73
CA SER A 369 -10.74 -13.45 5.21
C SER A 369 -9.65 -13.73 6.25
N CYS A 370 -9.02 -14.90 6.19
CA CYS A 370 -8.02 -15.32 7.18
C CYS A 370 -6.60 -14.85 6.83
N LEU A 371 -6.32 -14.56 5.55
CA LEU A 371 -5.12 -13.84 5.13
C LEU A 371 -5.44 -12.36 5.07
N THR A 372 -4.54 -11.51 5.59
CA THR A 372 -4.70 -10.07 5.41
C THR A 372 -4.47 -9.68 3.95
N SER A 373 -5.05 -8.58 3.51
CA SER A 373 -4.80 -8.04 2.16
C SER A 373 -3.30 -7.84 1.90
N TYR A 374 -2.57 -7.35 2.90
CA TYR A 374 -1.13 -7.12 2.77
C TYR A 374 -0.34 -8.43 2.65
N THR A 375 -0.74 -9.50 3.37
CA THR A 375 -0.15 -10.83 3.20
C THR A 375 -0.31 -11.35 1.76
N ILE A 376 -1.50 -11.19 1.16
CA ILE A 376 -1.76 -11.58 -0.24
C ILE A 376 -0.88 -10.77 -1.19
N VAL A 377 -0.75 -9.45 -0.99
CA VAL A 377 0.14 -8.59 -1.78
C VAL A 377 1.57 -9.13 -1.76
N LEU A 378 2.14 -9.39 -0.58
CA LEU A 378 3.51 -9.88 -0.46
C LEU A 378 3.70 -11.28 -1.07
N MET A 379 2.70 -12.15 -0.97
CA MET A 379 2.71 -13.45 -1.65
C MET A 379 2.73 -13.31 -3.17
N VAL A 380 1.96 -12.37 -3.73
CA VAL A 380 1.96 -12.10 -5.18
C VAL A 380 3.30 -11.48 -5.61
N VAL A 381 3.82 -10.52 -4.86
CA VAL A 381 5.13 -9.90 -5.13
C VAL A 381 6.21 -10.97 -5.17
N PHE A 382 6.30 -11.83 -4.16
CA PHE A 382 7.29 -12.91 -4.12
C PHE A 382 7.13 -13.91 -5.27
N PHE A 383 5.90 -14.26 -5.63
CA PHE A 383 5.61 -15.12 -6.78
C PHE A 383 6.13 -14.51 -8.10
N TYR A 384 5.95 -13.20 -8.30
CA TYR A 384 6.49 -12.51 -9.48
C TYR A 384 8.02 -12.40 -9.45
N GLN A 385 8.61 -12.13 -8.28
CA GLN A 385 10.07 -12.07 -8.11
C GLN A 385 10.74 -13.41 -8.42
N CYS A 386 10.19 -14.53 -7.94
CA CYS A 386 10.72 -15.87 -8.23
C CYS A 386 10.67 -16.23 -9.73
N ARG A 387 9.92 -15.46 -10.53
CA ARG A 387 9.80 -15.62 -11.98
C ARG A 387 10.59 -14.56 -12.76
N GLY A 388 11.38 -13.74 -12.08
CA GLY A 388 12.16 -12.66 -12.71
C GLY A 388 11.31 -11.50 -13.24
N LEU A 389 10.06 -11.35 -12.79
CA LEU A 389 9.14 -10.32 -13.28
C LEU A 389 9.10 -9.06 -12.40
N LEU A 390 9.62 -9.14 -11.17
CA LEU A 390 9.73 -8.01 -10.26
C LEU A 390 11.11 -8.01 -9.57
N PRO A 391 11.69 -6.84 -9.28
CA PRO A 391 12.92 -6.74 -8.51
C PRO A 391 12.68 -7.03 -7.02
N SER A 392 13.75 -7.42 -6.31
CA SER A 392 13.73 -7.57 -4.85
C SER A 392 13.96 -6.22 -4.15
N MET A 393 13.44 -6.06 -2.93
CA MET A 393 13.70 -4.83 -2.15
C MET A 393 15.20 -4.62 -1.91
N GLU A 394 15.91 -5.71 -1.61
CA GLU A 394 17.36 -5.69 -1.41
C GLU A 394 18.09 -5.22 -2.67
N PHE A 395 17.68 -5.67 -3.86
CA PHE A 395 18.27 -5.22 -5.11
C PHE A 395 18.07 -3.71 -5.33
N LEU A 396 16.85 -3.21 -5.13
CA LEU A 396 16.55 -1.78 -5.28
C LEU A 396 17.26 -0.91 -4.24
N GLN A 397 17.65 -1.48 -3.10
CA GLN A 397 18.44 -0.80 -2.06
C GLN A 397 19.93 -0.66 -2.40
N ARG A 398 20.43 -1.36 -3.43
CA ARG A 398 21.84 -1.25 -3.86
C ARG A 398 22.13 0.01 -4.67
N TYR A 399 21.09 0.65 -5.20
CA TYR A 399 21.23 1.92 -5.91
C TYR A 399 21.80 3.00 -4.99
N PRO A 400 22.56 3.98 -5.54
CA PRO A 400 23.06 5.12 -4.78
C PRO A 400 21.94 5.86 -4.05
N ASP A 401 22.27 6.48 -2.92
CA ASP A 401 21.39 7.37 -2.14
C ASP A 401 20.06 6.75 -1.66
N CYS A 402 19.88 5.44 -1.77
CA CYS A 402 18.71 4.70 -1.30
C CYS A 402 18.72 4.42 0.21
N THR A 403 19.32 5.32 1.02
CA THR A 403 19.36 5.18 2.48
C THR A 403 18.30 6.07 3.12
N LYS A 404 17.20 5.45 3.55
CA LYS A 404 16.16 6.10 4.36
C LYS A 404 15.88 5.25 5.58
N ASN A 405 16.60 5.51 6.68
CA ASN A 405 16.42 4.71 7.89
C ASN A 405 15.16 5.16 8.64
N ILE A 406 14.27 4.22 8.92
CA ILE A 406 13.14 4.38 9.85
C ILE A 406 13.38 3.36 10.96
N ASP A 407 13.62 3.86 12.18
CA ASP A 407 14.25 3.09 13.26
C ASP A 407 15.51 2.35 12.76
N CYS A 408 15.52 1.01 12.79
CA CYS A 408 16.67 0.20 12.39
C CYS A 408 16.62 -0.30 10.93
N TRP A 409 15.51 -0.05 10.22
CA TRP A 409 15.26 -0.59 8.88
C TRP A 409 15.57 0.43 7.78
N ASN A 410 16.14 -0.03 6.66
CA ASN A 410 16.23 0.81 5.48
C ASN A 410 14.91 0.74 4.72
N ALA A 411 14.23 1.86 4.63
CA ALA A 411 13.00 2.02 3.86
C ALA A 411 13.23 2.73 2.50
N GLY A 412 14.47 3.10 2.19
CA GLY A 412 14.83 3.70 0.90
C GLY A 412 15.00 2.63 -0.17
N PHE A 413 14.60 2.94 -1.40
CA PHE A 413 14.75 2.09 -2.58
C PHE A 413 14.67 2.95 -3.84
N ALA A 414 15.35 2.54 -4.90
CA ALA A 414 15.22 3.18 -6.21
C ALA A 414 13.98 2.68 -6.97
N THR A 415 13.54 3.48 -7.93
CA THR A 415 12.39 3.15 -8.80
C THR A 415 12.76 3.16 -10.28
N PRO A 416 13.76 2.37 -10.72
CA PRO A 416 14.11 2.28 -12.14
C PRO A 416 12.93 1.72 -12.97
N PRO A 417 12.76 2.13 -14.24
CA PRO A 417 11.77 1.53 -15.13
C PRO A 417 12.17 0.10 -15.53
N LEU A 418 11.22 -0.65 -16.09
CA LEU A 418 11.44 -2.04 -16.58
C LEU A 418 12.65 -2.17 -17.52
N SER A 419 12.88 -1.18 -18.39
CA SER A 419 13.99 -1.17 -19.35
C SER A 419 15.36 -1.17 -18.68
N GLU A 420 15.52 -0.47 -17.57
CA GLU A 420 16.76 -0.43 -16.78
C GLU A 420 16.93 -1.70 -15.92
N LEU A 421 15.82 -2.31 -15.53
CA LEU A 421 15.81 -3.59 -14.81
C LEU A 421 16.07 -4.81 -15.70
N GLU A 422 16.13 -4.62 -17.03
CA GLU A 422 16.17 -5.71 -18.02
C GLU A 422 15.02 -6.72 -17.83
N MET A 423 13.83 -6.20 -17.49
CA MET A 423 12.62 -6.99 -17.24
C MET A 423 11.54 -6.67 -18.28
N GLU A 424 10.79 -7.68 -18.71
CA GLU A 424 9.63 -7.48 -19.59
C GLU A 424 8.33 -7.37 -18.80
N GLU A 425 7.39 -6.58 -19.33
CA GLU A 425 6.03 -6.52 -18.80
C GLU A 425 5.31 -7.85 -19.03
N CYS A 426 4.72 -8.40 -17.97
CA CYS A 426 3.97 -9.64 -18.02
C CYS A 426 2.64 -9.42 -18.74
N LYS A 427 2.40 -10.22 -19.79
CA LYS A 427 1.16 -10.17 -20.60
C LYS A 427 0.24 -11.37 -20.34
N GLU A 428 0.56 -12.21 -19.35
CA GLU A 428 -0.27 -13.37 -19.04
C GLU A 428 -1.62 -12.93 -18.45
N PRO A 429 -2.74 -13.54 -18.88
CA PRO A 429 -4.05 -13.23 -18.32
C PRO A 429 -4.14 -13.70 -16.86
N VAL A 430 -4.98 -13.03 -16.07
CA VAL A 430 -5.20 -13.34 -14.64
C VAL A 430 -5.67 -14.79 -14.46
N SER A 431 -6.39 -15.35 -15.42
CA SER A 431 -6.83 -16.76 -15.41
C SER A 431 -5.68 -17.78 -15.47
N VAL A 432 -4.55 -17.43 -16.07
CA VAL A 432 -3.33 -18.26 -16.09
C VAL A 432 -2.49 -17.98 -14.85
N LEU A 433 -2.30 -16.68 -14.54
CA LEU A 433 -1.52 -16.25 -13.39
C LEU A 433 -2.06 -16.79 -12.06
N SER A 434 -3.38 -16.76 -11.86
CA SER A 434 -4.02 -17.30 -10.66
C SER A 434 -3.81 -18.81 -10.50
N ARG A 435 -3.92 -19.58 -11.59
CA ARG A 435 -3.62 -21.03 -11.57
C ARG A 435 -2.17 -21.32 -11.21
N ARG A 436 -1.23 -20.60 -11.82
CA ARG A 436 0.20 -20.71 -11.52
C ARG A 436 0.51 -20.30 -10.08
N PHE A 437 -0.11 -19.23 -9.59
CA PHE A 437 0.01 -18.80 -8.19
C PHE A 437 -0.48 -19.87 -7.22
N PHE A 438 -1.66 -20.45 -7.47
CA PHE A 438 -2.20 -21.52 -6.64
C PHE A 438 -1.32 -22.78 -6.69
N TYR A 439 -0.78 -23.12 -7.85
CA TYR A 439 0.14 -24.24 -8.01
C TYR A 439 1.45 -24.02 -7.22
N PHE A 440 2.07 -22.85 -7.37
CA PHE A 440 3.30 -22.44 -6.67
C PHE A 440 3.18 -22.56 -5.15
N TYR A 441 2.04 -22.14 -4.58
CA TYR A 441 1.82 -22.18 -3.13
C TYR A 441 1.17 -23.47 -2.61
N SER A 442 0.87 -24.45 -3.46
CA SER A 442 0.26 -25.73 -3.05
C SER A 442 1.11 -26.96 -3.28
N THR A 443 2.13 -26.86 -4.13
CA THR A 443 2.99 -27.99 -4.50
C THR A 443 4.46 -27.62 -4.33
N GLU A 444 5.28 -28.58 -3.89
CA GLU A 444 6.73 -28.38 -3.80
C GLU A 444 7.42 -28.46 -5.18
N ALA A 445 6.66 -28.62 -6.28
CA ALA A 445 7.19 -28.83 -7.63
C ALA A 445 7.97 -27.62 -8.15
N GLU A 446 7.59 -26.41 -7.73
CA GLU A 446 8.25 -25.15 -8.06
C GLU A 446 9.32 -24.77 -7.02
N GLY A 447 9.68 -25.69 -6.11
CA GLY A 447 10.76 -25.51 -5.13
C GLY A 447 10.40 -24.68 -3.89
N PHE A 448 9.13 -24.29 -3.70
CA PHE A 448 8.65 -23.63 -2.49
C PHE A 448 7.82 -24.57 -1.62
N SER A 449 8.09 -24.62 -0.32
CA SER A 449 7.27 -25.33 0.67
C SER A 449 6.98 -24.45 1.87
N TRP A 450 5.69 -24.28 2.22
CA TRP A 450 5.27 -23.54 3.41
C TRP A 450 5.80 -24.13 4.73
N GLU A 451 6.17 -25.41 4.74
CA GLU A 451 6.68 -26.08 5.93
C GLU A 451 8.14 -25.69 6.21
N THR A 452 8.94 -25.52 5.17
CA THR A 452 10.39 -25.26 5.29
C THR A 452 10.80 -23.83 4.97
N ASP A 453 10.16 -23.21 3.99
CA ASP A 453 10.53 -21.93 3.41
C ASP A 453 9.75 -20.76 4.00
N ILE A 454 10.25 -19.56 3.73
CA ILE A 454 9.56 -18.32 3.99
C ILE A 454 9.28 -17.57 2.68
N VAL A 455 8.17 -16.86 2.61
CA VAL A 455 7.95 -15.86 1.56
C VAL A 455 8.82 -14.65 1.91
N CYS A 456 9.84 -14.36 1.09
CA CYS A 456 10.86 -13.34 1.37
C CYS A 456 10.96 -12.32 0.23
N PRO A 457 10.05 -11.33 0.17
CA PRO A 457 10.11 -10.28 -0.85
C PRO A 457 11.35 -9.38 -0.77
N TYR A 458 12.03 -9.39 0.39
CA TYR A 458 13.30 -8.68 0.58
C TYR A 458 14.38 -9.21 -0.35
N LEU A 459 14.61 -10.53 -0.37
CA LEU A 459 15.60 -11.16 -1.26
C LEU A 459 15.02 -11.58 -2.60
N GLY A 460 13.71 -11.78 -2.70
CA GLY A 460 12.99 -12.10 -3.94
C GLY A 460 13.39 -13.44 -4.57
N ARG A 461 13.90 -14.39 -3.79
CA ARG A 461 14.35 -15.70 -4.27
C ARG A 461 14.04 -16.83 -3.29
N LEU A 462 13.95 -18.05 -3.82
CA LEU A 462 13.81 -19.29 -3.05
C LEU A 462 15.09 -19.60 -2.23
N GLY A 463 14.98 -20.57 -1.33
CA GLY A 463 16.09 -21.07 -0.52
C GLY A 463 16.28 -20.35 0.82
N ILE A 464 15.36 -19.46 1.20
CA ILE A 464 15.34 -18.82 2.51
C ILE A 464 14.42 -19.63 3.42
N THR A 465 15.00 -20.33 4.39
CA THR A 465 14.29 -21.31 5.21
C THR A 465 14.03 -20.82 6.62
N LYS A 466 12.98 -21.33 7.27
CA LYS A 466 12.67 -21.04 8.68
C LYS A 466 13.85 -21.40 9.60
N LYS A 467 14.57 -22.49 9.30
CA LYS A 467 15.72 -22.95 10.07
C LYS A 467 16.87 -21.94 10.10
N MET A 468 17.05 -21.11 9.07
CA MET A 468 18.07 -20.04 9.09
C MET A 468 17.83 -19.01 10.19
N PHE A 469 16.57 -18.74 10.53
CA PHE A 469 16.19 -17.80 11.59
C PHE A 469 16.19 -18.44 12.99
N ALA A 470 16.11 -19.78 13.05
CA ALA A 470 16.21 -20.53 14.30
C ALA A 470 17.67 -20.68 14.80
N ASP A 471 18.66 -20.51 13.93
CA ASP A 471 20.08 -20.54 14.30
C ASP A 471 20.45 -19.29 15.14
N PRO A 472 20.81 -19.44 16.44
CA PRO A 472 21.17 -18.31 17.29
C PRO A 472 22.38 -17.50 16.80
N ASN A 473 23.24 -18.14 15.99
CA ASN A 473 24.44 -17.51 15.43
C ASN A 473 24.22 -16.97 14.01
N LEU A 474 23.05 -17.23 13.40
CA LEU A 474 22.70 -16.80 12.05
C LEU A 474 23.78 -17.20 11.01
N THR A 475 24.42 -18.35 11.19
CA THR A 475 25.60 -18.80 10.45
C THR A 475 25.33 -18.93 8.96
N ASN A 476 24.14 -19.44 8.63
CA ASN A 476 23.69 -19.67 7.25
C ASN A 476 22.82 -18.51 6.70
N MET A 477 22.76 -17.38 7.42
CA MET A 477 21.99 -16.23 6.98
C MET A 477 22.70 -15.55 5.79
N PRO A 478 21.97 -15.21 4.70
CA PRO A 478 22.55 -14.48 3.57
C PRO A 478 23.22 -13.18 4.02
N ARG A 479 24.31 -12.79 3.34
CA ARG A 479 25.10 -11.60 3.71
C ARG A 479 24.28 -10.31 3.56
N GLU A 480 23.33 -10.31 2.64
CA GLU A 480 22.44 -9.19 2.38
C GLU A 480 21.51 -8.90 3.58
N MET A 481 21.21 -9.91 4.41
CA MET A 481 20.40 -9.78 5.64
C MET A 481 21.16 -9.15 6.82
N VAL A 482 22.23 -8.38 6.55
CA VAL A 482 23.09 -7.78 7.58
C VAL A 482 22.31 -6.92 8.58
N ARG A 483 21.27 -6.21 8.14
CA ARG A 483 20.43 -5.39 9.05
C ARG A 483 19.63 -6.25 10.03
N TYR A 484 19.09 -7.37 9.55
CA TYR A 484 18.42 -8.34 10.42
C TYR A 484 19.40 -8.90 11.46
N GLN A 485 20.61 -9.27 11.05
CA GLN A 485 21.65 -9.77 11.97
C GLN A 485 21.99 -8.73 13.06
N HIS A 486 22.16 -7.46 12.69
CA HIS A 486 22.41 -6.37 13.64
C HIS A 486 21.23 -6.15 14.58
N TYR A 487 20.00 -6.20 14.06
CA TYR A 487 18.79 -6.08 14.87
C TYR A 487 18.76 -7.19 15.94
N ILE A 488 18.91 -8.46 15.55
CA ILE A 488 18.91 -9.58 16.50
C ILE A 488 20.07 -9.47 17.50
N ALA A 489 21.26 -9.05 17.08
CA ALA A 489 22.40 -8.86 17.98
C ALA A 489 22.12 -7.81 19.07
N LYS A 490 21.44 -6.70 18.72
CA LYS A 490 20.99 -5.68 19.69
C LYS A 490 19.88 -6.20 20.62
N GLN A 491 19.02 -7.10 20.12
CA GLN A 491 17.88 -7.66 20.84
C GLN A 491 18.23 -8.92 21.67
N ARG A 492 19.52 -9.29 21.85
CA ARG A 492 19.93 -10.50 22.59
C ARG A 492 19.44 -10.57 24.05
N LEU A 493 19.06 -9.43 24.63
CA LEU A 493 18.49 -9.32 25.98
C LEU A 493 16.98 -9.03 25.97
N GLU A 494 16.35 -8.95 24.79
CA GLU A 494 14.93 -8.64 24.65
C GLU A 494 14.09 -9.87 25.01
N THR A 495 13.25 -9.72 26.02
CA THR A 495 12.36 -10.79 26.50
C THR A 495 10.99 -10.72 25.83
N ASP A 496 10.66 -9.62 25.16
CA ASP A 496 9.41 -9.48 24.41
C ASP A 496 9.44 -10.26 23.08
N ARG A 497 8.85 -11.46 23.11
CA ARG A 497 8.68 -12.33 21.93
C ARG A 497 7.89 -11.67 20.79
N MET A 498 7.13 -10.60 21.01
CA MET A 498 6.40 -9.90 19.95
C MET A 498 7.31 -9.05 19.05
N LYS A 499 8.50 -8.70 19.53
CA LYS A 499 9.53 -7.94 18.79
C LYS A 499 10.48 -8.84 18.00
N LEU A 500 10.50 -10.14 18.31
CA LEU A 500 11.27 -11.14 17.59
C LEU A 500 10.55 -11.59 16.32
N PHE A 501 11.32 -12.05 15.34
CA PHE A 501 10.77 -12.59 14.10
C PHE A 501 10.05 -13.91 14.39
N ALA A 502 8.75 -13.96 14.11
CA ALA A 502 7.93 -15.14 14.35
C ALA A 502 8.11 -16.18 13.22
N TYR A 503 9.31 -16.76 13.14
CA TYR A 503 9.70 -17.76 12.14
C TYR A 503 9.10 -19.15 12.40
N ASP A 504 8.81 -19.49 13.66
CA ASP A 504 8.21 -20.77 14.05
C ASP A 504 6.67 -20.70 13.95
N ARG A 505 6.18 -20.58 12.72
CA ARG A 505 4.76 -20.45 12.39
C ARG A 505 4.40 -21.28 11.15
N PRO A 506 3.11 -21.68 10.99
CA PRO A 506 2.67 -22.38 9.80
C PRO A 506 3.01 -21.62 8.52
N PHE A 507 2.62 -20.34 8.46
CA PHE A 507 2.98 -19.43 7.37
C PHE A 507 3.96 -18.38 7.88
N VAL A 508 5.02 -18.16 7.10
CA VAL A 508 6.00 -17.10 7.35
C VAL A 508 6.11 -16.27 6.08
N VAL A 509 5.58 -15.05 6.17
CA VAL A 509 5.65 -14.06 5.11
C VAL A 509 6.35 -12.85 5.69
N GLN A 510 7.60 -12.64 5.28
CA GLN A 510 8.46 -11.59 5.81
C GLN A 510 8.11 -10.25 5.17
N ASP A 511 8.02 -9.20 5.98
CA ASP A 511 7.91 -7.82 5.49
C ASP A 511 9.21 -7.42 4.76
N PRO A 512 9.14 -6.76 3.58
CA PRO A 512 10.32 -6.40 2.81
C PRO A 512 11.19 -5.31 3.44
N ILE A 513 10.66 -4.53 4.40
CA ILE A 513 11.40 -3.45 5.07
C ILE A 513 11.69 -3.83 6.51
N ASP A 514 10.66 -4.16 7.31
CA ASP A 514 10.83 -4.66 8.69
C ASP A 514 11.15 -6.16 8.66
N LEU A 515 12.42 -6.51 8.48
CA LEU A 515 12.84 -7.92 8.34
C LEU A 515 12.60 -8.76 9.60
N SER A 516 12.20 -8.14 10.72
CA SER A 516 11.78 -8.83 11.94
C SER A 516 10.28 -9.09 12.01
N HIS A 517 9.51 -8.73 10.98
CA HIS A 517 8.07 -8.87 10.95
C HIS A 517 7.61 -10.01 10.03
N ASN A 518 6.91 -10.99 10.62
CA ASN A 518 6.12 -11.96 9.88
C ASN A 518 4.67 -11.45 9.81
N VAL A 519 4.22 -10.99 8.64
CA VAL A 519 2.85 -10.46 8.45
C VAL A 519 1.79 -11.56 8.56
N ALA A 520 2.18 -12.83 8.41
CA ALA A 520 1.31 -14.00 8.52
C ALA A 520 1.34 -14.66 9.91
N LYS A 521 2.00 -14.05 10.91
CA LYS A 521 2.16 -14.64 12.25
C LYS A 521 0.85 -14.98 12.97
N GLY A 522 -0.25 -14.33 12.58
CA GLY A 522 -1.58 -14.54 13.15
C GLY A 522 -2.35 -15.72 12.56
N VAL A 523 -1.85 -16.37 11.50
CA VAL A 523 -2.55 -17.48 10.82
C VAL A 523 -2.50 -18.75 11.69
N PRO A 524 -3.66 -19.26 12.17
CA PRO A 524 -3.68 -20.48 12.97
C PRO A 524 -3.36 -21.74 12.15
N PRO A 525 -2.77 -22.80 12.75
CA PRO A 525 -2.41 -24.03 12.03
C PRO A 525 -3.57 -24.68 11.27
N VAL A 526 -4.77 -24.72 11.87
CA VAL A 526 -5.98 -25.27 11.22
C VAL A 526 -6.37 -24.48 9.97
N LYS A 527 -6.21 -23.15 10.00
CA LYS A 527 -6.48 -22.29 8.84
C LYS A 527 -5.38 -22.43 7.79
N ALA A 528 -4.12 -22.56 8.18
CA ALA A 528 -3.01 -22.81 7.25
C ALA A 528 -3.22 -24.12 6.48
N ALA A 529 -3.60 -25.20 7.17
CA ALA A 529 -3.98 -26.48 6.56
C ALA A 529 -5.08 -26.32 5.51
N LYS A 530 -6.15 -25.57 5.86
CA LYS A 530 -7.24 -25.25 4.94
C LYS A 530 -6.77 -24.46 3.73
N PHE A 531 -5.87 -23.49 3.91
CA PHE A 531 -5.31 -22.73 2.79
C PHE A 531 -4.47 -23.57 1.85
N LEU A 532 -3.58 -24.43 2.35
CA LEU A 532 -2.81 -25.34 1.50
C LEU A 532 -3.74 -26.20 0.65
N ARG A 533 -4.80 -26.74 1.26
CA ARG A 533 -5.81 -27.53 0.55
C ARG A 533 -6.58 -26.69 -0.46
N ASN A 534 -6.97 -25.47 -0.11
CA ASN A 534 -7.69 -24.56 -1.00
C ASN A 534 -6.82 -24.11 -2.18
N PHE A 535 -5.54 -23.82 -1.98
CA PHE A 535 -4.59 -23.52 -3.06
C PHE A 535 -4.54 -24.69 -4.04
N TYR A 536 -4.32 -25.91 -3.54
CA TYR A 536 -4.29 -27.11 -4.38
C TYR A 536 -5.58 -27.29 -5.18
N LEU A 537 -6.73 -27.28 -4.50
CA LEU A 537 -8.03 -27.48 -5.14
C LEU A 537 -8.41 -26.34 -6.10
N SER A 538 -7.95 -25.12 -5.85
CA SER A 538 -8.15 -23.99 -6.77
C SER A 538 -7.25 -24.08 -8.00
N ALA A 539 -6.03 -24.60 -7.86
CA ALA A 539 -5.11 -24.82 -8.98
C ALA A 539 -5.68 -25.85 -9.99
N ILE A 540 -6.29 -26.92 -9.50
CA ILE A 540 -6.87 -28.00 -10.33
C ILE A 540 -8.36 -27.82 -10.64
N PHE A 541 -8.96 -26.69 -10.24
CA PHE A 541 -10.39 -26.49 -10.44
C PHE A 541 -10.71 -26.43 -11.94
N PRO A 542 -11.71 -27.20 -12.44
CA PRO A 542 -12.01 -27.23 -13.86
C PRO A 542 -12.42 -25.83 -14.34
N SER A 543 -11.70 -25.31 -15.34
CA SER A 543 -12.09 -24.08 -16.00
C SER A 543 -13.31 -24.39 -16.86
N THR A 544 -14.44 -23.74 -16.58
CA THR A 544 -15.50 -23.61 -17.58
C THR A 544 -14.92 -22.68 -18.65
N VAL A 545 -14.41 -23.27 -19.73
CA VAL A 545 -13.97 -22.55 -20.92
C VAL A 545 -15.14 -21.77 -21.50
#